data_AF-A0A2W4RVM0-F1
#
_entry.id   AF-A0A2W4RVM0-F1
#
_cell.length_a   1.000
_cell.length_b   1.000
_cell.length_c   1.000
_cell.angle_alpha   90.00
_cell.angle_beta   90.00
_cell.angle_gamma   90.00
#
_symmetry.space_group_name_H-M   'P 1'
#
loop_
_entity.id
_entity.type
_entity.pdbx_description
1 polymer ?
#
loop_
_entity_poly.entity_id
_entity_poly.type
_entity_poly.pdbx_seq_one_letter_code
_entity_poly.pdbx_strand_id
1 'polypeptide(L)'
;FLDHKLVEFSTALPDRLKLRGWTTKYVLREAMKTVLPETILNRPKMGFPVPLARWFRGEFRPLLDEYVLGERTLSRGYFQPDFLHRLVHEHVNGKADHMERLWSLVNFEMWQRQFLDGETHVGIIPQIAEEKRVG
;
A
#
# COMPACT_ATOMS: atom_id res chain seq x y z
N PHE A 1 0.15 0.16 21.74
CA PHE A 1 0.55 1.57 21.60
C PHE A 1 -0.57 2.56 21.90
N LEU A 2 -1.85 2.22 21.69
CA LEU A 2 -3.00 3.09 21.98
C LEU A 2 -3.66 2.79 23.34
N ASP A 3 -2.90 2.24 24.28
CA ASP A 3 -3.39 2.12 25.66
C ASP A 3 -3.40 3.51 26.30
N HIS A 4 -4.50 3.88 26.96
CA HIS A 4 -4.70 5.23 27.49
C HIS A 4 -3.63 5.63 28.52
N LYS A 5 -3.23 4.72 29.42
CA LYS A 5 -2.19 4.99 30.43
C LYS A 5 -0.84 5.21 29.79
N LEU A 6 -0.51 4.39 28.78
CA LEU A 6 0.73 4.55 28.02
C LEU A 6 0.76 5.88 27.25
N VAL A 7 -0.37 6.29 26.68
CA VAL A 7 -0.49 7.57 25.96
C VAL A 7 -0.30 8.73 26.92
N GLU A 8 -1.05 8.78 28.02
CA GLU A 8 -0.93 9.82 29.06
C GLU A 8 0.51 9.95 29.56
N PHE A 9 1.13 8.83 29.95
CA PHE A 9 2.53 8.80 30.36
C PHE A 9 3.46 9.34 29.27
N SER A 10 3.31 8.88 28.03
CA SER A 10 4.16 9.32 26.93
C SER A 10 4.01 10.80 26.61
N THR A 11 2.80 11.36 26.78
CA THR A 11 2.54 12.79 26.53
C THR A 11 3.19 13.68 27.58
N ALA A 12 3.24 13.23 28.85
CA ALA A 12 3.86 13.95 29.96
C ALA A 12 5.40 13.97 29.91
N LEU A 13 6.04 13.15 29.07
CA LEU A 13 7.51 13.11 28.94
C LEU A 13 8.06 14.38 28.26
N PRO A 14 9.21 14.91 28.72
CA PRO A 14 9.93 15.96 28.01
C PRO A 14 10.24 15.59 26.55
N ASP A 15 10.09 16.54 25.63
CA ASP A 15 10.22 16.27 24.20
C ASP A 15 11.61 15.76 23.78
N ARG A 16 12.66 16.17 24.51
CA ARG A 16 14.03 15.64 24.36
C ARG A 16 14.17 14.13 24.52
N LEU A 17 13.20 13.48 25.19
CA LEU A 17 13.14 12.02 25.36
C LEU A 17 12.37 11.34 24.23
N LYS A 18 11.51 12.07 23.52
CA LYS A 18 10.78 11.58 22.35
C LYS A 18 11.65 11.72 21.09
N LEU A 19 12.39 12.82 20.99
CA LEU A 19 13.31 13.17 19.91
C LEU A 19 14.65 13.65 20.49
N ARG A 20 15.75 13.00 20.10
CA ARG A 20 17.11 13.41 20.49
C ARG A 20 17.95 13.59 19.23
N GLY A 21 18.21 14.84 18.85
CA GLY A 21 18.78 15.17 17.54
C GLY A 21 17.86 14.68 16.42
N TRP A 22 18.39 13.87 15.50
CA TRP A 22 17.61 13.24 14.41
C TRP A 22 16.99 11.89 14.81
N THR A 23 17.23 11.40 16.03
CA THR A 23 16.74 10.10 16.48
C THR A 23 15.34 10.21 17.06
N THR A 24 14.36 9.78 16.27
CA THR A 24 12.96 9.64 16.69
C THR A 24 12.75 8.42 17.59
N LYS A 25 11.72 8.48 18.44
CA LYS A 25 11.34 7.41 19.38
C LYS A 25 12.47 7.05 20.35
N TYR A 26 13.26 8.03 20.77
CA TYR A 26 14.50 7.81 21.53
C TYR A 26 14.27 6.98 22.80
N VAL A 27 13.36 7.39 23.68
CA VAL A 27 13.02 6.66 24.91
C VAL A 27 12.52 5.24 24.65
N LEU A 28 11.78 5.02 23.57
CA LEU A 28 11.30 3.68 23.20
C LEU A 28 12.45 2.79 22.74
N ARG A 29 13.40 3.33 21.97
CA ARG A 29 14.59 2.58 21.53
C ARG A 29 15.47 2.23 22.73
N GLU A 30 15.70 3.17 23.65
CA GLU A 30 16.45 2.92 24.89
C GLU A 30 15.81 1.84 25.75
N ALA A 31 14.48 1.89 25.95
CA ALA A 31 13.75 0.89 26.72
C ALA A 31 13.80 -0.52 26.12
N MET A 32 13.99 -0.63 24.79
CA MET A 32 14.01 -1.91 24.07
C MET A 32 15.41 -2.49 23.85
N LYS A 33 16.48 -1.83 24.33
CA LYS A 33 17.88 -2.26 24.14
C LYS A 33 18.18 -3.68 24.61
N THR A 34 17.47 -4.15 25.63
CA THR A 34 17.63 -5.49 26.20
C THR A 34 16.70 -6.54 25.57
N VAL A 35 15.78 -6.11 24.70
CA VAL A 35 14.73 -6.95 24.11
C VAL A 35 14.96 -7.17 22.62
N LEU A 36 15.49 -6.17 21.91
CA LEU A 36 15.68 -6.20 20.46
C LEU A 36 17.17 -6.10 20.09
N PRO A 37 17.61 -6.75 19.00
CA PRO A 37 18.97 -6.59 18.51
C PRO A 37 19.21 -5.18 17.96
N GLU A 38 20.47 -4.75 18.02
CA GLU A 38 20.91 -3.41 17.60
C GLU A 38 20.51 -3.05 16.16
N THR A 39 20.45 -4.05 15.28
CA THR A 39 20.03 -3.89 13.88
C THR A 39 18.57 -3.44 13.74
N ILE A 40 17.68 -3.87 14.63
CA ILE A 40 16.27 -3.45 14.66
C ILE A 40 16.13 -2.10 15.37
N LEU A 41 16.90 -1.88 16.43
CA LEU A 41 16.92 -0.63 17.20
C LEU A 41 17.46 0.56 16.43
N ASN A 42 18.27 0.35 15.39
CA ASN A 42 18.77 1.43 14.53
C ASN A 42 18.09 1.48 13.16
N ARG A 43 17.10 0.61 12.91
CA ARG A 43 16.37 0.62 11.64
C ARG A 43 15.64 1.96 11.45
N PRO A 44 15.70 2.56 10.24
CA PRO A 44 14.93 3.75 9.93
C PRO A 44 13.43 3.47 10.06
N LYS A 45 12.66 4.51 10.34
CA LYS A 45 11.20 4.40 10.40
C LYS A 45 10.69 4.06 9.01
N MET A 46 10.32 2.80 8.83
CA MET A 46 9.50 2.38 7.71
C MET A 46 8.04 2.61 8.11
N GLY A 47 7.22 3.08 7.17
CA GLY A 47 5.77 3.02 7.34
C GLY A 47 5.29 1.56 7.33
N PHE A 48 4.05 1.36 6.93
CA PHE A 48 3.55 0.05 6.54
C PHE A 48 3.52 0.01 5.01
N PRO A 49 4.67 -0.15 4.32
CA PRO A 49 4.66 -0.18 2.86
C PRO A 49 3.88 -1.41 2.42
N VAL A 50 2.72 -1.17 1.83
CA VAL A 50 1.96 -2.22 1.16
C VAL A 50 2.74 -2.59 -0.10
N PRO A 51 3.10 -3.86 -0.33
CA PRO A 51 3.95 -4.26 -1.45
C PRO A 51 3.15 -4.32 -2.76
N LEU A 52 2.42 -3.25 -3.08
CA LEU A 52 1.54 -3.14 -4.25
C LEU A 52 2.29 -3.42 -5.55
N ALA A 53 3.52 -2.91 -5.69
CA ALA A 53 4.38 -3.18 -6.85
C ALA A 53 4.57 -4.70 -7.08
N ARG A 54 4.75 -5.48 -5.99
CA ARG A 54 4.87 -6.93 -6.08
C ARG A 54 3.53 -7.58 -6.38
N TRP A 55 2.46 -7.13 -5.73
CA TRP A 55 1.13 -7.72 -5.91
C TRP A 55 0.59 -7.50 -7.32
N PHE A 56 0.78 -6.32 -7.91
CA PHE A 56 0.41 -6.03 -9.29
C PHE A 56 1.16 -6.88 -10.33
N ARG A 57 2.35 -7.37 -10.00
CA ARG A 57 3.09 -8.35 -10.81
C ARG A 57 2.60 -9.78 -10.64
N GLY A 58 1.78 -10.05 -9.62
CA GLY A 58 1.32 -11.39 -9.25
C GLY A 58 -0.17 -11.41 -8.93
N GLU A 59 -0.51 -11.62 -7.66
CA GLU A 59 -1.88 -11.90 -7.19
C GLU A 59 -2.91 -10.82 -7.57
N PHE A 60 -2.50 -9.56 -7.72
CA PHE A 60 -3.38 -8.44 -8.06
C PHE A 60 -3.28 -8.04 -9.54
N ARG A 61 -2.63 -8.85 -10.39
CA ARG A 61 -2.65 -8.64 -11.84
C ARG A 61 -4.08 -8.54 -12.41
N PRO A 62 -5.06 -9.36 -11.97
CA PRO A 62 -6.43 -9.24 -12.47
C PRO A 62 -7.06 -7.85 -12.25
N LEU A 63 -6.66 -7.12 -11.20
CA LEU A 63 -7.13 -5.74 -10.99
C LEU A 63 -6.63 -4.80 -12.10
N LEU A 64 -5.42 -4.98 -12.60
CA LEU A 64 -4.92 -4.19 -13.72
C LEU A 64 -5.64 -4.55 -15.02
N ASP A 65 -5.88 -5.84 -15.24
CA ASP A 65 -6.60 -6.31 -16.43
C ASP A 65 -8.04 -5.79 -16.44
N GLU A 66 -8.70 -5.68 -15.29
CA GLU A 66 -10.08 -5.18 -15.18
C GLU A 66 -10.18 -3.65 -15.19
N TYR A 67 -9.38 -2.97 -14.35
CA TYR A 67 -9.57 -1.53 -14.09
C TYR A 67 -8.66 -0.64 -14.94
N VAL A 68 -7.62 -1.19 -15.57
CA VAL A 68 -6.69 -0.42 -16.42
C VAL A 68 -6.81 -0.83 -17.89
N LEU A 69 -6.84 -2.13 -18.18
CA LEU A 69 -6.90 -2.66 -19.54
C LEU A 69 -8.30 -3.15 -19.95
N GLY A 70 -9.29 -3.05 -19.05
CA GLY A 70 -10.63 -3.52 -19.31
C GLY A 70 -11.30 -2.71 -20.41
N GLU A 71 -12.16 -3.36 -21.20
CA GLU A 71 -12.90 -2.74 -22.29
C GLU A 71 -13.67 -1.49 -21.83
N ARG A 72 -14.26 -1.54 -20.64
CA ARG A 72 -14.93 -0.38 -20.03
C ARG A 72 -13.96 0.79 -19.85
N THR A 73 -12.81 0.57 -19.22
CA THR A 73 -11.80 1.62 -19.02
C THR A 73 -11.31 2.19 -20.35
N LEU A 74 -11.01 1.32 -21.33
CA LEU A 74 -10.49 1.73 -22.64
C LEU A 74 -11.55 2.50 -23.47
N SER A 75 -12.81 2.10 -23.40
CA SER A 75 -13.92 2.74 -24.13
C SER A 75 -14.28 4.14 -23.60
N ARG A 76 -13.83 4.51 -22.39
CA ARG A 76 -14.00 5.89 -21.88
C ARG A 76 -13.24 6.95 -22.69
N GLY A 77 -12.19 6.56 -23.43
CA GLY A 77 -11.46 7.45 -24.32
C GLY A 77 -10.51 8.46 -23.65
N TYR A 78 -10.27 8.36 -22.34
CA TYR A 78 -9.35 9.26 -21.62
C TYR A 78 -7.87 8.96 -21.88
N PHE A 79 -7.52 7.71 -22.18
CA PHE A 79 -6.14 7.25 -22.29
C PHE A 79 -5.91 6.53 -23.60
N GLN A 80 -4.68 6.63 -24.11
CA GLN A 80 -4.23 5.89 -25.28
C GLN A 80 -4.06 4.41 -24.92
N PRO A 81 -4.80 3.46 -25.55
CA PRO A 81 -4.74 2.04 -25.18
C PRO A 81 -3.33 1.45 -25.24
N ASP A 82 -2.58 1.75 -26.31
CA ASP A 82 -1.21 1.25 -26.49
C ASP A 82 -0.26 1.71 -25.38
N PHE A 83 -0.48 2.93 -24.86
CA PHE A 83 0.30 3.43 -23.74
C PHE A 83 0.01 2.64 -22.46
N LEU A 84 -1.26 2.36 -22.17
CA LEU A 84 -1.66 1.58 -21.00
C LEU A 84 -1.15 0.15 -21.07
N HIS A 85 -1.26 -0.50 -22.24
CA HIS A 85 -0.70 -1.84 -22.45
C HIS A 85 0.81 -1.87 -22.21
N ARG A 86 1.55 -0.90 -22.74
CA ARG A 86 2.99 -0.79 -22.49
C ARG A 86 3.28 -0.55 -21.00
N LEU A 87 2.55 0.35 -20.35
CA LEU A 87 2.74 0.68 -18.93
C LEU A 87 2.56 -0.56 -18.04
N VAL A 88 1.48 -1.33 -18.25
CA VAL A 88 1.23 -2.58 -17.51
C VAL A 88 2.29 -3.62 -17.84
N HIS A 89 2.64 -3.80 -19.12
CA HIS A 89 3.64 -4.77 -19.55
C HIS A 89 5.02 -4.49 -18.94
N GLU A 90 5.48 -3.24 -18.94
CA GLU A 90 6.76 -2.87 -18.35
C GLU A 90 6.80 -3.12 -16.84
N HIS A 91 5.67 -2.87 -16.15
CA HIS A 91 5.59 -3.10 -14.71
C HIS A 91 5.57 -4.57 -14.34
N VAL A 92 4.70 -5.35 -15.02
CA VAL A 92 4.51 -6.78 -14.76
C VAL A 92 5.81 -7.55 -14.99
N ASN A 93 6.53 -7.23 -16.08
CA ASN A 93 7.80 -7.88 -16.41
C ASN A 93 9.00 -7.32 -15.63
N GLY A 94 8.79 -6.39 -14.70
CA GLY A 94 9.87 -5.82 -13.89
C GLY A 94 10.86 -4.94 -14.65
N LYS A 95 10.54 -4.51 -15.88
CA LYS A 95 11.36 -3.59 -16.67
C LYS A 95 11.38 -2.19 -16.05
N ALA A 96 10.28 -1.77 -15.41
CA ALA A 96 10.19 -0.51 -14.67
C ALA A 96 9.20 -0.63 -13.50
N ASP A 97 9.32 0.24 -12.50
CA ASP A 97 8.32 0.36 -11.45
C ASP A 97 7.32 1.48 -11.77
N HIS A 98 6.09 1.10 -12.12
CA HIS A 98 4.98 2.00 -12.41
C HIS A 98 3.87 1.90 -11.36
N MET A 99 4.18 1.38 -10.15
CA MET A 99 3.19 1.11 -9.09
C MET A 99 2.26 2.29 -8.83
N GLU A 100 2.81 3.50 -8.64
CA GLU A 100 2.02 4.68 -8.29
C GLU A 100 1.03 5.07 -9.40
N ARG A 101 1.47 4.99 -10.67
CA ARG A 101 0.65 5.30 -11.84
C ARG A 101 -0.48 4.28 -11.99
N LEU A 102 -0.15 3.01 -11.91
CA LEU A 102 -1.12 1.92 -12.02
C LEU A 102 -2.14 1.95 -10.89
N TRP A 103 -1.68 2.22 -9.65
CA TRP A 103 -2.59 2.38 -8.52
C TRP A 103 -3.52 3.58 -8.70
N SER A 104 -3.01 4.70 -9.21
CA SER A 104 -3.83 5.89 -9.50
C SER A 104 -4.90 5.59 -10.56
N LEU A 105 -4.55 4.86 -11.62
CA LEU A 105 -5.49 4.45 -12.68
C LEU A 105 -6.58 3.52 -12.15
N VAL A 106 -6.22 2.54 -11.31
CA VAL A 106 -7.19 1.64 -10.66
C VAL A 106 -8.18 2.44 -9.82
N ASN A 107 -7.70 3.31 -8.94
CA ASN A 107 -8.58 4.14 -8.10
C ASN A 107 -9.44 5.09 -8.92
N PHE A 108 -8.89 5.64 -10.01
CA PHE A 108 -9.63 6.52 -10.89
C PHE A 108 -10.80 5.78 -11.55
N GLU A 109 -10.57 4.63 -12.17
CA GLU A 109 -11.66 3.84 -12.75
C GLU A 109 -12.70 3.42 -11.70
N MET A 110 -12.26 2.98 -10.51
CA MET A 110 -13.18 2.64 -9.42
C MET A 110 -14.05 3.82 -9.00
N TRP A 111 -13.46 5.01 -8.86
CA TRP A 111 -14.19 6.24 -8.57
C TRP A 111 -15.21 6.54 -9.68
N GLN A 112 -14.83 6.37 -10.95
CA GLN A 112 -15.77 6.57 -12.06
C GLN A 112 -16.94 5.61 -12.00
N ARG A 113 -16.69 4.32 -11.74
CA ARG A 113 -17.76 3.33 -11.59
C ARG A 113 -18.71 3.68 -10.45
N GLN A 114 -18.16 4.09 -9.31
CA GLN A 114 -18.97 4.43 -8.15
C GLN A 114 -19.80 5.71 -8.36
N PHE A 115 -19.18 6.77 -8.86
CA PHE A 115 -19.77 8.12 -8.84
C PHE A 115 -20.34 8.58 -10.17
N LEU A 116 -19.88 8.03 -11.30
CA LEU A 116 -20.42 8.33 -12.63
C LEU A 116 -21.39 7.25 -13.11
N ASP A 117 -21.05 5.98 -12.86
CA ASP A 117 -21.86 4.85 -13.35
C ASP A 117 -22.87 4.35 -12.29
N GLY A 118 -22.73 4.78 -11.02
CA GLY A 118 -23.66 4.46 -9.93
C GLY A 118 -23.50 3.05 -9.33
N GLU A 119 -22.35 2.40 -9.54
CA GLU A 119 -22.08 1.06 -9.01
C GLU A 119 -21.85 1.10 -7.49
N THR A 120 -22.61 0.28 -6.74
CA THR A 120 -22.36 0.09 -5.30
C THR A 120 -21.38 -1.06 -5.12
N HIS A 121 -20.09 -0.76 -4.88
CA HIS A 121 -19.10 -1.80 -4.63
C HIS A 121 -19.30 -2.45 -3.25
N VAL A 122 -19.89 -3.65 -3.23
CA VAL A 122 -19.91 -4.52 -2.05
C VAL A 122 -18.74 -5.51 -2.15
N GLY A 123 -17.64 -5.24 -1.43
CA GLY A 123 -16.52 -6.18 -1.25
C GLY A 123 -15.45 -6.12 -2.35
N ILE A 124 -14.30 -5.50 -2.05
CA ILE A 124 -13.24 -5.19 -3.03
C ILE A 124 -11.97 -6.05 -2.82
N ILE A 125 -11.95 -6.95 -1.85
CA ILE A 125 -10.89 -7.95 -1.80
C ILE A 125 -11.39 -9.14 -2.62
N PRO A 126 -10.73 -9.53 -3.73
CA PRO A 126 -11.09 -10.76 -4.41
C PRO A 126 -10.97 -11.90 -3.39
N GLN A 127 -11.79 -12.94 -3.50
CA GLN A 127 -11.76 -14.13 -2.63
C GLN A 127 -10.46 -14.97 -2.78
N ILE A 128 -9.28 -14.33 -2.81
CA ILE A 128 -7.95 -14.93 -2.98
C ILE A 128 -7.61 -15.86 -1.79
N ALA A 129 -8.36 -15.81 -0.69
CA ALA A 129 -8.10 -16.59 0.51
C ALA A 129 -8.90 -17.91 0.65
N GLU A 130 -9.87 -18.20 -0.22
CA GLU A 130 -10.76 -19.38 -0.02
C GLU A 130 -10.30 -20.69 -0.68
N GLU A 131 -9.35 -20.66 -1.62
CA GLU A 131 -8.91 -21.88 -2.34
C GLU A 131 -7.80 -22.71 -1.67
N LYS A 132 -7.33 -22.37 -0.46
CA LYS A 132 -6.29 -23.14 0.25
C LYS A 132 -6.78 -23.91 1.49
N ARG A 133 -8.06 -24.31 1.54
CA ARG A 133 -8.61 -25.12 2.64
C ARG A 133 -9.21 -26.47 2.26
N VAL A 134 -9.06 -26.94 1.03
CA VAL A 134 -9.40 -28.32 0.66
C VAL A 134 -8.29 -28.88 -0.21
N GLY A 135 -7.42 -29.68 0.40
CA GLY A 135 -6.28 -30.35 -0.24
C GLY A 135 -5.38 -30.99 0.80
#